data_AF-A0A969N9J3-F1
#
_entry.id   AF-A0A969N9J3-F1
#
_cell.length_a   1.000
_cell.length_b   1.000
_cell.length_c   1.000
_cell.angle_alpha   90.00
_cell.angle_beta   90.00
_cell.angle_gamma   90.00
#
_symmetry.space_group_name_H-M   'P 1'
#
loop_
_entity.id
_entity.type
_entity.pdbx_description
1 polymer ?
#
loop_
_entity_poly.entity_id
_entity_poly.type
_entity_poly.pdbx_seq_one_letter_code
_entity_poly.pdbx_strand_id
1 'polypeptide(L)'
;MFSKILIANRGEIALRVIRTAKQLEINTIAIYSKSDSNALHVRQADEAYFIGEDKLSESYLNIKKIIAVAKKSNCEAIHPGYGFLSENPDFAEACEKAGIIFIGPDKDIIRKMGNKIEANQFVKKHWYTYH
;
A
#
# COMPACT_ATOMS: atom_id res chain seq x y z
N MET A 1 -7.77 -16.06 -1.63
CA MET A 1 -6.38 -15.78 -2.04
C MET A 1 -6.45 -14.89 -3.27
N PHE A 2 -5.67 -13.81 -3.32
CA PHE A 2 -5.81 -12.80 -4.39
C PHE A 2 -5.17 -13.27 -5.68
N SER A 3 -5.76 -12.96 -6.83
CA SER A 3 -5.14 -13.26 -8.12
C SER A 3 -4.22 -12.13 -8.62
N LYS A 4 -4.47 -10.89 -8.18
CA LYS A 4 -3.76 -9.70 -8.64
C LYS A 4 -3.70 -8.61 -7.56
N ILE A 5 -2.49 -8.13 -7.27
CA ILE A 5 -2.26 -7.09 -6.26
C ILE A 5 -1.44 -5.93 -6.80
N LEU A 6 -1.71 -4.73 -6.28
CA LEU A 6 -0.93 -3.53 -6.54
C LEU A 6 -0.03 -3.21 -5.35
N ILE A 7 1.23 -2.89 -5.61
CA ILE A 7 2.18 -2.50 -4.58
C ILE A 7 2.29 -0.97 -4.58
N ALA A 8 1.74 -0.33 -3.54
CA ALA A 8 1.73 1.13 -3.40
C ALA A 8 3.04 1.66 -2.79
N ASN A 9 4.18 1.23 -3.33
CA ASN A 9 5.51 1.59 -2.83
C ASN A 9 6.57 1.48 -3.95
N ARG A 10 7.84 1.78 -3.65
CA ARG A 10 8.97 1.73 -4.59
C ARG A 10 10.20 1.04 -4.00
N GLY A 11 11.19 0.75 -4.85
CA GLY A 11 12.51 0.30 -4.41
C GLY A 11 12.50 -1.10 -3.81
N GLU A 12 13.35 -1.31 -2.78
CA GLU A 12 13.60 -2.64 -2.20
C GLU A 12 12.35 -3.28 -1.61
N ILE A 13 11.52 -2.51 -0.89
CA ILE A 13 10.30 -3.05 -0.29
C ILE A 13 9.29 -3.49 -1.36
N ALA A 14 9.19 -2.75 -2.46
CA ALA A 14 8.32 -3.16 -3.56
C ALA A 14 8.81 -4.48 -4.17
N LEU A 15 10.12 -4.63 -4.36
CA LEU A 15 10.73 -5.88 -4.83
C LEU A 15 10.48 -7.06 -3.88
N ARG A 16 10.57 -6.85 -2.56
CA ARG A 16 10.26 -7.90 -1.57
C ARG A 16 8.84 -8.42 -1.73
N VAL A 17 7.87 -7.51 -1.78
CA VAL A 17 6.45 -7.86 -1.94
C VAL A 17 6.21 -8.57 -3.28
N ILE A 18 6.79 -8.06 -4.37
CA ILE A 18 6.68 -8.67 -5.70
C ILE A 18 7.22 -10.11 -5.68
N ARG A 19 8.38 -10.35 -5.08
CA ARG A 19 8.99 -11.69 -5.00
C ARG A 19 8.08 -12.67 -4.26
N THR A 20 7.54 -12.28 -3.11
CA THR A 20 6.62 -13.14 -2.35
C THR A 20 5.32 -13.38 -3.11
N ALA A 21 4.74 -12.35 -3.73
CA ALA A 21 3.53 -12.48 -4.55
C ALA A 21 3.74 -13.46 -5.73
N LYS A 22 4.90 -13.37 -6.40
CA LYS A 22 5.26 -14.29 -7.49
C LYS A 22 5.41 -15.74 -7.04
N GLN A 23 5.99 -15.98 -5.87
CA GLN A 23 6.07 -17.32 -5.27
C GLN A 23 4.70 -17.93 -4.97
N LEU A 24 3.69 -17.07 -4.81
CA LEU A 24 2.31 -17.44 -4.56
C LEU A 24 1.43 -17.39 -5.83
N GLU A 25 2.05 -17.25 -7.01
CA GLU A 25 1.36 -17.16 -8.31
C GLU A 25 0.35 -16.01 -8.40
N ILE A 26 0.62 -14.91 -7.67
CA ILE A 26 -0.20 -13.70 -7.66
C ILE A 26 0.39 -12.69 -8.65
N ASN A 27 -0.43 -12.16 -9.55
CA ASN A 27 -0.02 -11.12 -10.49
C ASN A 27 0.27 -9.80 -9.76
N THR A 28 1.35 -9.15 -10.16
CA THR A 28 1.88 -7.96 -9.47
C THR A 28 1.82 -6.72 -10.33
N ILE A 29 1.32 -5.63 -9.75
CA ILE A 29 1.31 -4.30 -10.36
C ILE A 29 2.22 -3.37 -9.57
N ALA A 30 3.22 -2.80 -10.25
CA ALA A 30 4.01 -1.69 -9.72
C ALA A 30 3.41 -0.34 -10.12
N ILE A 31 3.63 0.67 -9.26
CA ILE A 31 3.44 2.07 -9.60
C ILE A 31 4.79 2.79 -9.61
N TYR A 32 4.91 3.83 -10.43
CA TYR A 32 6.17 4.56 -10.54
C TYR A 32 6.01 6.05 -10.86
N SER A 33 6.91 6.87 -10.31
CA SER A 33 7.12 8.25 -10.74
C SER A 33 8.11 8.33 -11.90
N LYS A 34 8.29 9.50 -12.49
CA LYS A 34 9.15 9.70 -13.67
C LYS A 34 10.58 9.19 -13.47
N SER A 35 11.22 9.55 -12.36
CA SER A 35 12.56 9.08 -11.98
C SER A 35 12.64 7.57 -11.76
N ASP A 36 11.52 6.92 -11.42
CA ASP A 36 11.45 5.48 -11.20
C ASP A 36 11.12 4.66 -12.46
N SER A 37 10.93 5.30 -13.62
CA SER A 37 10.57 4.62 -14.87
C SER A 37 11.48 3.44 -15.24
N ASN A 38 12.74 3.48 -14.82
CA ASN A 38 13.73 2.43 -15.03
C ASN A 38 14.11 1.63 -13.76
N ALA A 39 13.40 1.85 -12.66
CA ALA A 39 13.69 1.20 -11.40
C ALA A 39 13.44 -0.31 -11.46
N LEU A 40 14.17 -1.06 -10.63
CA LEU A 40 14.12 -2.52 -10.67
C LEU A 40 12.73 -3.07 -10.31
N HIS A 41 12.01 -2.46 -9.35
CA HIS A 41 10.65 -2.91 -8.98
C HIS A 41 9.66 -2.79 -10.13
N VAL A 42 9.83 -1.76 -10.99
CA VAL A 42 9.01 -1.56 -12.20
C VAL A 42 9.25 -2.66 -13.21
N ARG A 43 10.52 -3.02 -13.43
CA ARG A 43 10.90 -4.08 -14.40
C ARG A 43 10.55 -5.49 -13.92
N GLN A 44 10.39 -5.69 -12.61
CA GLN A 44 10.14 -6.98 -12.01
C GLN A 44 8.65 -7.29 -11.80
N ALA A 45 7.79 -6.27 -11.75
CA ALA A 45 6.35 -6.47 -11.71
C ALA A 45 5.81 -6.94 -13.06
N ASP A 46 4.63 -7.55 -13.06
CA ASP A 46 3.97 -8.05 -14.28
C ASP A 46 3.29 -6.91 -15.05
N GLU A 47 2.81 -5.90 -14.33
CA GLU A 47 2.32 -4.64 -14.89
C GLU A 47 2.95 -3.45 -14.16
N ALA A 48 3.07 -2.31 -14.86
CA ALA A 48 3.56 -1.08 -14.27
C ALA A 48 2.79 0.14 -14.77
N TYR A 49 2.46 1.06 -13.86
CA TYR A 49 1.69 2.26 -14.18
C TYR A 49 2.36 3.54 -13.68
N PHE A 50 2.48 4.51 -14.58
CA PHE A 50 2.95 5.85 -14.24
C PHE A 50 1.92 6.58 -13.38
N ILE A 51 2.36 7.13 -12.25
CA ILE A 51 1.50 7.86 -11.32
C ILE A 51 1.87 9.33 -11.17
N GLY A 52 2.95 9.83 -11.79
CA GLY A 52 3.24 11.27 -11.80
C GLY A 52 4.72 11.62 -11.78
N GLU A 53 4.98 12.91 -11.71
CA GLU A 53 6.33 13.46 -11.59
C GLU A 53 6.94 13.13 -10.21
N ASP A 54 8.19 13.56 -9.99
CA ASP A 54 9.01 13.10 -8.87
C ASP A 54 8.56 13.58 -7.49
N LYS A 55 7.69 14.60 -7.44
CA LYS A 55 7.16 15.10 -6.17
C LYS A 55 6.25 14.05 -5.55
N LEU A 56 6.55 13.64 -4.32
CA LEU A 56 5.80 12.57 -3.62
C LEU A 56 4.30 12.87 -3.51
N SER A 57 3.90 14.13 -3.25
CA SER A 57 2.49 14.54 -3.19
C SER A 57 1.74 14.34 -4.52
N GLU A 58 2.47 14.31 -5.63
CA GLU A 58 1.92 14.12 -6.97
C GLU A 58 2.03 12.67 -7.45
N SER A 59 2.78 11.82 -6.75
CA SER A 59 3.00 10.41 -7.06
C SER A 59 2.62 9.51 -5.87
N TYR A 60 3.58 9.03 -5.08
CA TYR A 60 3.40 7.97 -4.08
C TYR A 60 2.53 8.35 -2.86
N LEU A 61 2.30 9.64 -2.62
CA LEU A 61 1.37 10.13 -1.59
C LEU A 61 0.01 10.53 -2.18
N ASN A 62 -0.21 10.33 -3.48
CA ASN A 62 -1.46 10.70 -4.14
C ASN A 62 -2.45 9.54 -4.15
N ILE A 63 -3.28 9.47 -3.10
CA ILE A 63 -4.32 8.44 -2.94
C ILE A 63 -5.20 8.31 -4.19
N LYS A 64 -5.67 9.43 -4.75
CA LYS A 64 -6.59 9.42 -5.90
C LYS A 64 -5.99 8.72 -7.11
N LYS A 65 -4.71 8.98 -7.41
CA LYS A 65 -4.01 8.36 -8.54
C LYS A 65 -3.78 6.87 -8.32
N ILE A 66 -3.39 6.49 -7.11
CA ILE A 66 -3.16 5.07 -6.77
C ILE A 66 -4.45 4.27 -6.89
N ILE A 67 -5.56 4.78 -6.33
CA ILE A 67 -6.88 4.14 -6.46
C ILE A 67 -7.35 4.09 -7.92
N ALA A 68 -7.08 5.14 -8.71
CA ALA A 68 -7.42 5.14 -10.14
C ALA A 68 -6.66 4.04 -10.91
N VAL A 69 -5.36 3.87 -10.64
CA VAL A 69 -4.57 2.78 -11.23
C VAL A 69 -5.09 1.42 -10.77
N ALA A 70 -5.38 1.27 -9.48
CA ALA A 70 -5.88 0.01 -8.91
C ALA A 70 -7.20 -0.43 -9.57
N LYS A 71 -8.13 0.51 -9.78
CA LYS A 71 -9.36 0.28 -10.55
C LYS A 71 -9.09 -0.04 -12.01
N LYS A 72 -8.23 0.73 -12.68
CA LYS A 72 -7.90 0.53 -14.10
C LYS A 72 -7.28 -0.84 -14.37
N SER A 73 -6.45 -1.33 -13.46
CA SER A 73 -5.73 -2.60 -13.56
C SER A 73 -6.53 -3.80 -13.04
N ASN A 74 -7.74 -3.56 -12.50
CA ASN A 74 -8.60 -4.56 -11.86
C ASN A 74 -7.85 -5.37 -10.78
N CYS A 75 -7.05 -4.70 -9.95
CA CYS A 75 -6.43 -5.38 -8.82
C CYS A 75 -7.45 -5.61 -7.70
N GLU A 76 -7.27 -6.71 -6.97
CA GLU A 76 -8.18 -7.09 -5.87
C GLU A 76 -7.72 -6.49 -4.54
N ALA A 77 -6.41 -6.27 -4.40
CA ALA A 77 -5.82 -5.78 -3.17
C ALA A 77 -4.63 -4.84 -3.42
N ILE A 78 -4.37 -3.96 -2.46
CA ILE A 78 -3.22 -3.05 -2.43
C ILE A 78 -2.34 -3.36 -1.22
N HIS A 79 -1.07 -3.62 -1.47
CA HIS A 79 -0.05 -3.71 -0.43
C HIS A 79 0.68 -2.36 -0.29
N PRO A 80 0.59 -1.66 0.85
CA PRO A 80 1.21 -0.34 1.02
C PRO A 80 2.72 -0.40 1.27
N GLY A 81 3.26 -1.54 1.70
CA GLY A 81 4.65 -1.63 2.17
C GLY A 81 4.79 -0.92 3.51
N TYR A 82 5.87 -0.16 3.67
CA TYR A 82 6.08 0.72 4.83
C TYR A 82 6.36 2.15 4.37
N GLY A 83 6.08 3.12 5.24
CA GLY A 83 6.13 4.53 4.89
C GLY A 83 5.07 4.92 3.85
N PHE A 84 5.21 6.12 3.28
CA PHE A 84 4.19 6.72 2.40
C PHE A 84 2.79 6.69 3.00
N LEU A 85 1.91 5.85 2.48
CA LEU A 85 0.50 5.76 2.86
C LEU A 85 0.20 4.53 3.73
N SER A 86 1.21 3.76 4.15
CA SER A 86 1.00 2.55 4.96
C SER A 86 0.31 2.79 6.29
N GLU A 87 0.48 3.99 6.85
CA GLU A 87 -0.10 4.42 8.12
C GLU A 87 -1.14 5.54 7.92
N ASN A 88 -1.64 5.71 6.69
CA ASN A 88 -2.63 6.74 6.39
C ASN A 88 -4.05 6.12 6.45
N PRO A 89 -4.89 6.50 7.42
CA PRO A 89 -6.23 5.92 7.56
C PRO A 89 -7.13 6.28 6.37
N ASP A 90 -6.94 7.45 5.75
CA ASP A 90 -7.72 7.87 4.58
C ASP A 90 -7.39 7.00 3.36
N PHE A 91 -6.17 6.47 3.26
CA PHE A 91 -5.81 5.55 2.19
C PHE A 91 -6.49 4.20 2.35
N ALA A 92 -6.50 3.64 3.56
CA ALA A 92 -7.23 2.40 3.86
C ALA A 92 -8.73 2.57 3.59
N GLU A 93 -9.31 3.70 4.02
CA GLU A 93 -10.71 4.04 3.76
C GLU A 93 -11.00 4.21 2.25
N ALA A 94 -10.07 4.79 1.48
CA ALA A 94 -10.22 4.93 0.04
C ALA A 94 -10.16 3.58 -0.70
N CYS A 95 -9.37 2.62 -0.21
CA CYS A 95 -9.34 1.25 -0.72
C CYS A 95 -10.70 0.56 -0.48
N GLU A 96 -11.21 0.63 0.75
CA GLU A 96 -12.51 0.06 1.12
C GLU A 96 -13.65 0.63 0.28
N LYS A 97 -13.72 1.97 0.13
CA LYS A 97 -14.70 2.64 -0.73
C LYS A 97 -14.58 2.27 -2.21
N ALA A 98 -13.40 1.83 -2.64
CA ALA A 98 -13.15 1.36 -3.99
C ALA A 98 -13.47 -0.13 -4.18
N GLY A 99 -13.83 -0.86 -3.12
CA GLY A 99 -13.99 -2.32 -3.16
C GLY A 99 -12.66 -3.07 -3.27
N ILE A 100 -11.56 -2.45 -2.85
CA ILE A 100 -10.20 -2.97 -2.97
C ILE A 100 -9.69 -3.28 -1.57
N ILE A 101 -9.13 -4.47 -1.38
CA ILE A 101 -8.64 -4.91 -0.07
C ILE A 101 -7.32 -4.19 0.26
N PHE A 102 -7.27 -3.53 1.41
CA PHE A 102 -6.03 -2.97 1.94
C PHE A 102 -5.27 -4.05 2.72
N ILE A 103 -4.06 -4.42 2.28
CA ILE A 103 -3.23 -5.42 2.97
C ILE A 103 -2.48 -4.73 4.13
N GLY A 104 -3.19 -4.56 5.24
CA GLY A 104 -2.69 -3.92 6.45
C GLY A 104 -3.75 -3.84 7.55
N PRO A 105 -3.50 -3.08 8.62
CA PRO A 105 -4.49 -2.87 9.67
C PRO A 105 -5.72 -2.11 9.15
N ASP A 106 -6.85 -2.28 9.83
CA ASP A 106 -8.08 -1.53 9.53
C ASP A 106 -7.89 -0.01 9.73
N LYS A 107 -8.61 0.81 8.97
CA LYS A 107 -8.57 2.29 9.03
C LYS A 107 -8.75 2.83 10.45
N ASP A 108 -9.61 2.20 11.25
CA ASP A 108 -9.87 2.65 12.63
C ASP A 108 -8.72 2.29 13.57
N ILE A 109 -8.02 1.18 13.30
CA ILE A 109 -6.79 0.82 14.01
C ILE A 109 -5.68 1.80 13.65
N ILE A 110 -5.50 2.11 12.36
CA ILE A 110 -4.51 3.09 11.90
C ILE A 110 -4.77 4.46 12.55
N ARG A 111 -6.03 4.91 12.58
CA ARG A 111 -6.42 6.19 13.19
C ARG A 111 -6.08 6.25 14.68
N LYS A 112 -6.41 5.20 15.43
CA LYS A 112 -6.09 5.08 16.87
C LYS A 112 -4.59 5.08 17.13
N MET A 113 -3.82 4.39 16.30
CA MET A 113 -2.36 4.29 16.44
C MET A 113 -1.63 5.58 16.05
N GLY A 114 -2.17 6.36 15.12
CA GLY A 114 -1.63 7.67 14.75
C GLY A 114 -1.80 8.75 15.82
N ASN A 115 -2.79 8.59 16.72
CA ASN A 115 -3.00 9.48 17.84
C ASN A 115 -2.17 9.02 19.05
N LYS A 116 -1.04 9.68 19.34
CA LYS A 116 -0.12 9.34 20.45
C LYS A 116 -0.80 9.13 21.81
N ILE A 117 -1.90 9.85 22.09
CA ILE A 117 -2.62 9.74 23.37
C ILE A 117 -3.48 8.47 23.37
N GLU A 118 -4.23 8.22 22.30
CA GLU A 118 -5.07 7.03 22.15
C GLU A 118 -4.23 5.75 22.00
N ALA A 119 -3.11 5.82 21.29
CA ALA A 119 -2.16 4.71 21.16
C ALA A 119 -1.66 4.24 22.54
N ASN A 120 -1.27 5.17 23.41
CA ASN A 120 -0.85 4.84 24.79
C ASN A 120 -1.99 4.24 25.63
N GLN A 121 -3.22 4.72 25.48
CA GLN A 121 -4.38 4.15 26.19
C GLN A 121 -4.75 2.76 25.65
N PHE A 122 -4.69 2.57 24.33
CA PHE A 122 -4.95 1.30 23.67
C PHE A 122 -3.93 0.24 24.09
N VAL A 123 -2.64 0.60 24.09
CA VAL A 123 -1.55 -0.26 24.58
C VAL A 123 -1.79 -0.58 26.05
N LYS A 124 -1.98 0.40 26.93
CA LYS A 124 -2.25 0.14 28.36
C LYS A 124 -3.46 -0.77 28.60
N LYS A 125 -4.51 -0.67 27.80
CA LYS A 125 -5.72 -1.49 27.95
C LYS A 125 -5.51 -2.97 27.55
N HIS A 126 -4.60 -3.25 26.61
CA HIS A 126 -4.38 -4.60 26.08
C HIS A 126 -3.02 -5.22 26.48
N TRP A 127 -2.12 -4.43 27.09
CA TRP A 127 -0.80 -4.87 27.57
C TRP A 127 -0.90 -5.77 28.81
N TYR A 128 -1.94 -5.65 29.62
CA TYR A 128 -2.13 -6.45 30.85
C TYR A 128 -2.74 -7.83 30.63
N THR A 129 -3.02 -8.26 29.41
CA THR A 129 -3.69 -9.55 29.15
C THR A 129 -2.71 -10.73 29.00
N TYR A 130 -1.40 -10.52 29.14
CA TYR A 130 -0.36 -11.55 28.92
C TYR A 130 0.59 -11.77 30.11
N HIS A 131 0.24 -11.31 31.32
CA HIS A 131 0.94 -11.68 32.57
C HIS A 131 -0.05 -12.23 33.58
#